data_AF-A0A562MK81-F1
#
_entry.id   AF-A0A562MK81-F1
#
_cell.length_a   1.000
_cell.length_b   1.000
_cell.length_c   1.000
_cell.angle_alpha   90.00
_cell.angle_beta   90.00
_cell.angle_gamma   90.00
#
_symmetry.space_group_name_H-M   'P 1'
#
loop_
_entity.id
_entity.type
_entity.pdbx_description
1 polymer ?
#
loop_
_entity_poly.entity_id
_entity_poly.type
_entity_poly.pdbx_seq_one_letter_code
_entity_poly.pdbx_strand_id
1 'polypeptide(L)'
;MKNINITLYKFTEIKTEARQKALEQFRGINTDHNWWENEYDFFVGICSTMGIRTSPQEIFFRGFYSQGDGSCFSSRINVVAMLKAVERQEWKNHIPNLELDLIPCDIDRRVLALIENATIEVPTCTKTSHRYYCIQLDLEWRYYGNDNRNFSRIDSELLKLETWVMITLKKLNGYLYESLRDTYEHLTGDTAVQEAIEANEYHFTTEGIYADWIFDKAQ
;
A
#
# COMPACT_ATOMS: atom_id res chain seq x y z
N MET A 1 -26.76 36.87 36.57
CA MET A 1 -26.44 36.12 35.33
C MET A 1 -25.16 36.69 34.76
N LYS A 2 -24.19 35.85 34.37
CA LYS A 2 -22.97 36.30 33.66
C LYS A 2 -23.13 35.88 32.20
N ASN A 3 -22.95 36.81 31.28
CA ASN A 3 -23.02 36.57 29.83
C ASN A 3 -21.62 36.67 29.22
N ILE A 4 -21.33 35.83 28.23
CA ILE A 4 -20.09 35.85 27.45
C ILE A 4 -20.49 36.02 25.99
N ASN A 5 -19.91 37.00 25.30
CA ASN A 5 -20.05 37.19 23.86
C ASN A 5 -18.78 36.69 23.17
N ILE A 6 -18.91 35.77 22.22
CA ILE A 6 -17.81 35.24 21.43
C ILE A 6 -18.10 35.51 19.96
N THR A 7 -17.18 36.19 19.27
CA THR A 7 -17.24 36.39 17.82
C THR A 7 -16.52 35.25 17.13
N LEU A 8 -17.17 34.65 16.14
CA LEU A 8 -16.61 33.58 15.32
C LEU A 8 -16.33 34.08 13.91
N TYR A 9 -15.31 33.50 13.30
CA TYR A 9 -14.71 33.93 12.04
C TYR A 9 -14.55 32.74 11.12
N LYS A 10 -14.63 32.99 9.81
CA LYS A 10 -14.23 32.01 8.80
C LYS A 10 -12.71 31.83 8.81
N PHE A 11 -12.23 30.72 8.26
CA PHE A 11 -10.79 30.43 8.16
C PHE A 11 -10.01 31.56 7.46
N THR A 12 -10.59 32.16 6.42
CA THR A 12 -9.99 33.28 5.67
C THR A 12 -9.96 34.61 6.45
N GLU A 13 -10.66 34.71 7.57
CA GLU A 13 -10.79 35.96 8.33
C GLU A 13 -9.83 36.00 9.54
N ILE A 14 -9.28 34.85 9.95
CA ILE A 14 -8.32 34.76 11.05
C ILE A 14 -6.86 34.94 10.57
N LYS A 15 -5.98 35.35 11.49
CA LYS A 15 -4.56 35.60 11.22
C LYS A 15 -3.82 34.30 10.87
N THR A 16 -2.70 34.41 10.15
CA THR A 16 -1.90 33.25 9.70
C THR A 16 -1.50 32.29 10.82
N GLU A 17 -1.09 32.79 11.99
CA GLU A 17 -0.75 31.94 13.15
C GLU A 17 -1.96 31.15 13.67
N ALA A 18 -3.14 31.76 13.67
CA ALA A 18 -4.40 31.13 14.05
C ALA A 18 -4.84 30.11 12.99
N ARG A 19 -4.63 30.39 11.70
CA ARG A 19 -4.88 29.44 10.61
C ARG A 19 -4.04 28.17 10.78
N GLN A 20 -2.76 28.30 11.11
CA GLN A 20 -1.92 27.12 11.31
C GLN A 20 -2.43 26.21 12.45
N LYS A 21 -2.89 26.82 13.54
CA LYS A 21 -3.52 26.07 14.65
C LYS A 21 -4.79 25.35 14.21
N ALA A 22 -5.62 26.02 13.42
CA ALA A 22 -6.83 25.42 12.85
C ALA A 22 -6.48 24.25 11.91
N LEU A 23 -5.50 24.41 11.03
CA LEU A 23 -5.04 23.34 10.13
C LEU A 23 -4.51 22.13 10.90
N GLU A 24 -3.72 22.35 11.95
CA GLU A 24 -3.20 21.27 12.80
C GLU A 24 -4.35 20.55 13.53
N GLN A 25 -5.33 21.30 14.05
CA GLN A 25 -6.51 20.72 14.70
C GLN A 25 -7.30 19.79 13.76
N PHE A 26 -7.33 20.09 12.46
CA PHE A 26 -8.09 19.35 11.44
C PHE A 26 -7.21 18.49 10.53
N ARG A 27 -5.97 18.18 10.92
CA ARG A 27 -5.03 17.45 10.07
C ARG A 27 -5.58 16.15 9.50
N GLY A 28 -6.40 15.46 10.29
CA GLY A 28 -7.00 14.19 9.94
C GLY A 28 -8.37 14.26 9.25
N ILE A 29 -8.89 15.46 8.93
CA ILE A 29 -10.27 15.64 8.43
C ILE A 29 -10.57 14.82 7.16
N ASN A 30 -9.56 14.63 6.30
CA ASN A 30 -9.70 13.89 5.05
C ASN A 30 -9.30 12.40 5.17
N THR A 31 -9.07 11.91 6.39
CA THR A 31 -8.53 10.55 6.64
C THR A 31 -9.36 9.74 7.64
N ASP A 32 -10.56 10.22 7.96
CA ASP A 32 -11.52 9.60 8.87
C ASP A 32 -12.37 8.48 8.22
N HIS A 33 -12.17 8.26 6.92
CA HIS A 33 -12.80 7.23 6.10
C HIS A 33 -11.73 6.33 5.45
N ASN A 34 -12.15 5.38 4.62
CA ASN A 34 -11.25 4.46 3.92
C ASN A 34 -10.55 5.11 2.72
N TRP A 35 -9.81 6.19 2.97
CA TRP A 35 -9.13 6.98 1.94
C TRP A 35 -8.14 6.18 1.08
N TRP A 36 -7.70 5.02 1.55
CA TRP A 36 -6.76 4.10 0.88
C TRP A 36 -7.41 3.15 -0.13
N GLU A 37 -8.75 3.12 -0.26
CA GLU A 37 -9.45 2.15 -1.12
C GLU A 37 -8.94 2.16 -2.57
N ASN A 38 -8.75 3.35 -3.14
CA ASN A 38 -8.23 3.50 -4.51
C ASN A 38 -6.82 2.90 -4.66
N GLU A 39 -5.94 3.14 -3.69
CA GLU A 39 -4.56 2.63 -3.72
C GLU A 39 -4.52 1.10 -3.66
N TYR A 40 -5.43 0.51 -2.89
CA TYR A 40 -5.58 -0.94 -2.84
C TYR A 40 -6.05 -1.51 -4.18
N ASP A 41 -7.05 -0.88 -4.81
CA ASP A 41 -7.58 -1.34 -6.10
C ASP A 41 -6.55 -1.22 -7.22
N PHE A 42 -5.80 -0.11 -7.29
CA PHE A 42 -4.69 0.04 -8.24
C PHE A 42 -3.60 -1.02 -8.02
N PHE A 43 -3.23 -1.28 -6.77
CA PHE A 43 -2.24 -2.30 -6.43
C PHE A 43 -2.70 -3.71 -6.83
N VAL A 44 -3.96 -4.06 -6.56
CA VAL A 44 -4.55 -5.34 -6.98
C VAL A 44 -4.53 -5.48 -8.51
N GLY A 45 -4.80 -4.39 -9.24
CA GLY A 45 -4.68 -4.34 -10.70
C GLY A 45 -3.26 -4.65 -11.19
N ILE A 46 -2.25 -4.01 -10.60
CA ILE A 46 -0.83 -4.29 -10.89
C ILE A 46 -0.50 -5.75 -10.62
N CYS A 47 -0.81 -6.26 -9.43
CA CYS A 47 -0.56 -7.66 -9.05
C CYS A 47 -1.19 -8.65 -10.04
N SER A 48 -2.42 -8.37 -10.48
CA SER A 48 -3.14 -9.22 -11.41
C SER A 48 -2.44 -9.36 -12.76
N THR A 49 -1.84 -8.27 -13.28
CA THR A 49 -1.02 -8.34 -14.51
C THR A 49 0.23 -9.22 -14.36
N MET A 50 0.67 -9.45 -13.13
CA MET A 50 1.87 -10.22 -12.82
C MET A 50 1.58 -11.66 -12.39
N GLY A 51 0.33 -12.13 -12.51
CA GLY A 51 -0.06 -13.45 -12.03
C GLY A 51 -0.04 -13.57 -10.50
N ILE A 52 -0.15 -12.45 -9.78
CA ILE A 52 -0.27 -12.38 -8.33
C ILE A 52 -1.73 -12.12 -8.00
N ARG A 53 -2.40 -13.09 -7.40
CA ARG A 53 -3.79 -12.96 -6.96
C ARG A 53 -3.84 -12.51 -5.52
N THR A 54 -4.33 -11.31 -5.28
CA THR A 54 -4.60 -10.71 -3.97
C THR A 54 -5.93 -9.95 -4.01
N SER A 55 -6.34 -9.36 -2.90
CA SER A 55 -7.57 -8.57 -2.79
C SER A 55 -7.41 -7.46 -1.75
N PRO A 56 -8.24 -6.39 -1.78
CA PRO A 56 -8.15 -5.31 -0.81
C PRO A 56 -8.23 -5.77 0.65
N GLN A 57 -8.99 -6.84 0.93
CA GLN A 57 -9.15 -7.42 2.27
C GLN A 57 -7.90 -8.19 2.75
N GLU A 58 -6.99 -8.50 1.84
CA GLU A 58 -5.73 -9.18 2.11
C GLU A 58 -4.56 -8.20 2.27
N ILE A 59 -4.79 -6.90 2.14
CA ILE A 59 -3.78 -5.84 2.23
C ILE A 59 -3.92 -5.09 3.56
N PHE A 60 -2.79 -4.88 4.23
CA PHE A 60 -2.75 -4.14 5.49
C PHE A 60 -1.56 -3.17 5.47
N PHE A 61 -1.73 -2.01 6.10
CA PHE A 61 -0.64 -1.08 6.38
C PHE A 61 -0.79 -0.45 7.75
N ARG A 62 0.28 0.18 8.22
CA ARG A 62 0.28 0.98 9.44
C ARG A 62 1.33 2.08 9.34
N GLY A 63 0.90 3.31 9.64
CA GLY A 63 1.76 4.46 9.88
C GLY A 63 2.71 4.82 8.72
N PHE A 64 3.43 5.92 8.87
CA PHE A 64 4.33 6.46 7.85
C PHE A 64 5.68 6.98 8.36
N TYR A 65 5.86 7.11 9.69
CA TYR A 65 6.99 7.85 10.28
C TYR A 65 7.48 7.28 11.63
N SER A 66 7.17 6.02 11.91
CA SER A 66 7.50 5.33 13.17
C SER A 66 8.07 3.94 12.94
N GLN A 67 8.80 3.44 13.94
CA GLN A 67 9.30 2.07 13.89
C GLN A 67 8.14 1.07 13.91
N GLY A 68 8.17 0.11 12.97
CA GLY A 68 7.12 -0.88 12.80
C GLY A 68 6.03 -0.47 11.81
N ASP A 69 6.18 0.69 11.18
CA ASP A 69 5.35 1.09 10.06
C ASP A 69 5.73 0.32 8.78
N GLY A 70 4.75 0.17 7.89
CA GLY A 70 4.91 -0.57 6.65
C GLY A 70 3.59 -1.04 6.09
N SER A 71 3.67 -1.84 5.02
CA SER A 71 2.54 -2.55 4.42
C SER A 71 2.85 -4.05 4.28
N CYS A 72 1.82 -4.86 4.13
CA CYS A 72 1.91 -6.26 3.76
C CYS A 72 0.65 -6.70 3.00
N PHE A 73 0.76 -7.79 2.24
CA PHE A 73 -0.37 -8.37 1.54
C PHE A 73 -0.27 -9.90 1.45
N SER A 74 -1.44 -10.57 1.51
CA SER A 74 -1.57 -12.01 1.28
C SER A 74 -1.88 -12.25 -0.19
N SER A 75 -1.32 -13.30 -0.78
CA SER A 75 -1.50 -13.57 -2.20
C SER A 75 -1.24 -15.02 -2.57
N ARG A 76 -1.78 -15.44 -3.71
CA ARG A 76 -1.36 -16.66 -4.42
C ARG A 76 -0.63 -16.27 -5.70
N ILE A 77 0.49 -16.91 -5.98
CA ILE A 77 1.40 -16.47 -7.04
C ILE A 77 1.56 -17.58 -8.07
N ASN A 78 1.28 -17.25 -9.33
CA ASN A 78 1.72 -18.06 -10.46
C ASN A 78 3.12 -17.61 -10.88
N VAL A 79 4.13 -18.34 -10.45
CA VAL A 79 5.54 -17.96 -10.65
C VAL A 79 5.90 -17.86 -12.13
N VAL A 80 5.36 -18.74 -12.99
CA VAL A 80 5.61 -18.68 -14.44
C VAL A 80 5.03 -17.40 -15.06
N ALA A 81 3.80 -17.03 -14.65
CA ALA A 81 3.18 -15.79 -15.10
C ALA A 81 3.97 -14.57 -14.59
N MET A 82 4.40 -14.59 -13.34
CA MET A 82 5.21 -13.53 -12.73
C MET A 82 6.54 -13.33 -13.46
N LEU A 83 7.25 -14.41 -13.81
CA LEU A 83 8.49 -14.35 -14.59
C LEU A 83 8.28 -13.65 -15.95
N LYS A 84 7.24 -14.08 -16.68
CA LYS A 84 6.90 -13.51 -18.01
C LYS A 84 6.48 -12.05 -17.90
N ALA A 85 5.68 -11.72 -16.88
CA ALA A 85 5.21 -10.37 -16.65
C ALA A 85 6.35 -9.41 -16.31
N VAL A 86 7.36 -9.86 -15.56
CA VAL A 86 8.55 -9.04 -15.28
C VAL A 86 9.41 -8.81 -16.50
N GLU A 87 9.66 -9.85 -17.31
CA GLU A 87 10.42 -9.73 -18.55
C GLU A 87 9.76 -8.75 -19.53
N ARG A 88 8.42 -8.75 -19.58
CA ARG A 88 7.61 -7.95 -20.52
C ARG A 88 7.07 -6.65 -19.94
N GLN A 89 7.32 -6.39 -18.65
CA GLN A 89 6.79 -5.24 -17.91
C GLN A 89 5.26 -5.12 -17.98
N GLU A 90 4.53 -6.22 -17.80
CA GLU A 90 3.08 -6.29 -18.03
C GLU A 90 2.25 -5.39 -17.09
N TRP A 91 2.81 -4.91 -15.97
CA TRP A 91 2.14 -3.91 -15.11
C TRP A 91 1.86 -2.60 -15.84
N LYS A 92 2.63 -2.29 -16.90
CA LYS A 92 2.38 -1.12 -17.74
C LYS A 92 1.07 -1.21 -18.53
N ASN A 93 0.49 -2.40 -18.66
CA ASN A 93 -0.84 -2.56 -19.22
C ASN A 93 -1.93 -1.98 -18.30
N HIS A 94 -1.68 -1.95 -16.99
CA HIS A 94 -2.58 -1.33 -16.02
C HIS A 94 -2.22 0.14 -15.79
N ILE A 95 -0.92 0.46 -15.62
CA ILE A 95 -0.42 1.82 -15.41
C ILE A 95 0.77 2.09 -16.35
N PRO A 96 0.55 2.69 -17.53
CA PRO A 96 1.56 2.81 -18.58
C PRO A 96 2.87 3.49 -18.18
N ASN A 97 2.81 4.46 -17.27
CA ASN A 97 3.96 5.26 -16.84
C ASN A 97 4.59 4.75 -15.53
N LEU A 98 4.17 3.59 -15.03
CA LEU A 98 4.70 3.03 -13.79
C LEU A 98 6.05 2.35 -14.02
N GLU A 99 7.08 2.84 -13.34
CA GLU A 99 8.39 2.21 -13.26
C GLU A 99 8.58 1.54 -11.90
N LEU A 100 8.75 0.21 -11.92
CA LEU A 100 8.98 -0.60 -10.71
C LEU A 100 10.44 -1.07 -10.57
N ASP A 101 11.27 -0.80 -11.58
CA ASP A 101 12.68 -1.23 -11.66
C ASP A 101 12.88 -2.72 -11.32
N LEU A 102 11.95 -3.58 -11.75
CA LEU A 102 12.04 -5.03 -11.52
C LEU A 102 13.09 -5.65 -12.44
N ILE A 103 13.92 -6.51 -11.88
CA ILE A 103 15.01 -7.18 -12.60
C ILE A 103 14.47 -8.54 -13.05
N PRO A 104 14.59 -8.96 -14.32
CA PRO A 104 14.20 -10.30 -14.76
C PRO A 104 14.99 -11.41 -14.04
N CYS A 105 14.36 -12.57 -13.82
CA CYS A 105 15.04 -13.71 -13.20
C CYS A 105 15.93 -14.43 -14.22
N ASP A 106 17.20 -14.62 -13.90
CA ASP A 106 18.12 -15.45 -14.69
C ASP A 106 17.96 -16.93 -14.32
N ILE A 107 16.77 -17.53 -14.52
CA ILE A 107 16.52 -18.94 -14.23
C ILE A 107 16.96 -19.84 -15.40
N ASP A 108 17.57 -21.00 -15.12
CA ASP A 108 17.91 -21.97 -16.15
C ASP A 108 16.68 -22.41 -16.94
N ARG A 109 16.79 -22.36 -18.28
CA ARG A 109 15.69 -22.65 -19.20
C ARG A 109 15.12 -24.05 -19.05
N ARG A 110 15.95 -25.04 -18.69
CA ARG A 110 15.47 -26.42 -18.48
C ARG A 110 14.67 -26.50 -17.19
N VAL A 111 15.13 -25.85 -16.12
CA VAL A 111 14.36 -25.78 -14.86
C VAL A 111 13.03 -25.07 -15.08
N LEU A 112 13.02 -23.95 -15.80
CA LEU A 112 11.78 -23.26 -16.18
C LEU A 112 10.83 -24.20 -16.95
N ALA A 113 11.32 -24.94 -17.94
CA ALA A 113 10.51 -25.87 -18.70
C ALA A 113 9.91 -27.01 -17.82
N LEU A 114 10.64 -27.45 -16.79
CA LEU A 114 10.15 -28.43 -15.81
C LEU A 114 9.04 -27.86 -14.90
N ILE A 115 9.08 -26.55 -14.60
CA ILE A 115 8.01 -25.88 -13.87
C ILE A 115 6.79 -25.71 -14.78
N GLU A 116 7.00 -25.26 -16.02
CA GLU A 116 5.93 -25.02 -17.00
C GLU A 116 5.13 -26.28 -17.36
N ASN A 117 5.80 -27.44 -17.42
CA ASN A 117 5.15 -28.72 -17.71
C ASN A 117 4.66 -29.47 -16.45
N ALA A 118 4.71 -28.82 -15.28
CA ALA A 118 4.32 -29.37 -13.99
C ALA A 118 5.09 -30.63 -13.54
N THR A 119 6.30 -30.87 -14.06
CA THR A 119 7.21 -31.86 -13.49
C THR A 119 7.73 -31.41 -12.12
N ILE A 120 7.90 -30.09 -11.95
CA ILE A 120 8.18 -29.43 -10.67
C ILE A 120 7.02 -28.50 -10.35
N GLU A 121 6.31 -28.78 -9.26
CA GLU A 121 5.32 -27.85 -8.72
C GLU A 121 6.02 -26.86 -7.79
N VAL A 122 5.74 -25.57 -7.95
CA VAL A 122 6.29 -24.49 -7.11
C VAL A 122 5.15 -23.69 -6.47
N PRO A 123 4.36 -24.28 -5.54
CA PRO A 123 3.32 -23.56 -4.83
C PRO A 123 3.92 -22.34 -4.12
N THR A 124 3.38 -21.16 -4.41
CA THR A 124 3.92 -19.89 -3.93
C THR A 124 2.79 -18.99 -3.45
N CYS A 125 2.90 -18.48 -2.23
CA CYS A 125 1.99 -17.50 -1.67
C CYS A 125 2.71 -16.51 -0.76
N THR A 126 2.09 -15.36 -0.52
CA THR A 126 2.45 -14.52 0.63
C THR A 126 1.41 -14.72 1.72
N LYS A 127 1.87 -14.69 2.97
CA LYS A 127 1.00 -14.73 4.15
C LYS A 127 1.05 -13.38 4.83
N THR A 128 -0.08 -12.96 5.40
CA THR A 128 -0.13 -11.80 6.27
C THR A 128 -0.13 -12.24 7.72
N SER A 129 0.45 -11.38 8.56
CA SER A 129 0.30 -11.44 10.00
C SER A 129 -0.02 -10.04 10.46
N HIS A 130 -1.12 -9.86 11.19
CA HIS A 130 -1.46 -8.57 11.82
C HIS A 130 -0.40 -8.08 12.82
N ARG A 131 0.66 -8.87 13.08
CA ARG A 131 1.77 -8.53 13.97
C ARG A 131 2.92 -7.82 13.25
N TYR A 132 3.06 -7.99 11.94
CA TYR A 132 4.20 -7.44 11.18
C TYR A 132 3.73 -6.94 9.81
N TYR A 133 4.08 -5.69 9.48
CA TYR A 133 3.77 -5.06 8.20
C TYR A 133 4.94 -5.22 7.22
N CYS A 134 5.20 -6.49 6.86
CA CYS A 134 6.23 -6.85 5.88
C CYS A 134 5.84 -8.10 5.08
N ILE A 135 6.57 -8.35 3.98
CA ILE A 135 6.35 -9.52 3.14
C ILE A 135 6.84 -10.79 3.82
N GLN A 136 5.92 -11.76 3.95
CA GLN A 136 6.23 -13.13 4.35
C GLN A 136 5.92 -14.08 3.19
N LEU A 137 6.97 -14.53 2.51
CA LEU A 137 6.88 -15.50 1.42
C LEU A 137 6.77 -16.92 2.01
N ASP A 138 5.89 -17.72 1.41
CA ASP A 138 5.84 -19.16 1.55
C ASP A 138 5.94 -19.76 0.14
N LEU A 139 7.12 -20.30 -0.16
CA LEU A 139 7.44 -20.92 -1.44
C LEU A 139 8.07 -22.28 -1.14
N GLU A 140 7.47 -23.32 -1.71
CA GLU A 140 7.99 -24.68 -1.66
C GLU A 140 8.13 -25.21 -3.08
N TRP A 141 8.88 -26.29 -3.26
CA TRP A 141 8.90 -27.04 -4.51
C TRP A 141 8.75 -28.53 -4.29
N ARG A 142 8.06 -29.19 -5.21
CA ARG A 142 7.76 -30.62 -5.17
C ARG A 142 8.07 -31.25 -6.51
N TYR A 143 8.86 -32.33 -6.49
CA TYR A 143 9.19 -33.12 -7.66
C TYR A 143 8.10 -34.17 -7.88
N TYR A 144 7.47 -34.17 -9.06
CA TYR A 144 6.53 -35.22 -9.41
C TYR A 144 7.28 -36.46 -9.92
N GLY A 145 6.97 -37.63 -9.40
CA GLY A 145 7.74 -38.86 -9.64
C GLY A 145 8.66 -39.15 -8.46
N ASN A 146 8.27 -40.13 -7.65
CA ASN A 146 8.91 -40.50 -6.40
C ASN A 146 10.27 -41.17 -6.66
N ASP A 147 11.35 -40.41 -6.59
CA ASP A 147 12.64 -41.00 -6.31
C ASP A 147 13.40 -40.10 -5.35
N ASN A 148 13.99 -40.71 -4.32
CA ASN A 148 14.83 -40.10 -3.29
C ASN A 148 16.18 -39.57 -3.86
N ARG A 149 16.15 -39.01 -5.07
CA ARG A 149 17.30 -38.51 -5.83
C ARG A 149 17.64 -37.09 -5.37
N ASN A 150 18.94 -36.81 -5.32
CA ASN A 150 19.44 -35.47 -5.08
C ASN A 150 19.48 -34.70 -6.42
N PHE A 151 18.76 -33.57 -6.49
CA PHE A 151 18.72 -32.69 -7.64
C PHE A 151 19.44 -31.37 -7.38
N SER A 152 20.62 -31.40 -6.77
CA SER A 152 21.37 -30.20 -6.31
C SER A 152 21.43 -29.03 -7.29
N ARG A 153 21.59 -29.27 -8.59
CA ARG A 153 21.59 -28.22 -9.62
C ARG A 153 20.20 -27.59 -9.83
N ILE A 154 19.14 -28.39 -9.74
CA ILE A 154 17.77 -27.89 -9.81
C ILE A 154 17.44 -27.13 -8.52
N ASP A 155 17.78 -27.70 -7.36
CA ASP A 155 17.56 -27.06 -6.06
C ASP A 155 18.27 -25.69 -5.98
N SER A 156 19.50 -25.57 -6.49
CA SER A 156 20.20 -24.28 -6.53
C SER A 156 19.50 -23.24 -7.40
N GLU A 157 18.88 -23.66 -8.51
CA GLU A 157 18.11 -22.79 -9.39
C GLU A 157 16.77 -22.38 -8.76
N LEU A 158 16.12 -23.28 -8.03
CA LEU A 158 14.88 -23.00 -7.30
C LEU A 158 15.11 -22.06 -6.11
N LEU A 159 16.24 -22.16 -5.40
CA LEU A 159 16.64 -21.20 -4.37
C LEU A 159 16.89 -19.79 -4.93
N LYS A 160 17.49 -19.70 -6.12
CA LYS A 160 17.66 -18.44 -6.85
C LYS A 160 16.29 -17.85 -7.23
N LEU A 161 15.38 -18.69 -7.72
CA LEU A 161 14.00 -18.29 -8.03
C LEU A 161 13.28 -17.77 -6.78
N GLU A 162 13.38 -18.46 -5.64
CA GLU A 162 12.80 -18.02 -4.37
C GLU A 162 13.32 -16.65 -3.94
N THR A 163 14.64 -16.46 -3.99
CA THR A 163 15.29 -15.19 -3.66
C THR A 163 14.77 -14.07 -4.58
N TRP A 164 14.65 -14.36 -5.87
CA TRP A 164 14.13 -13.42 -6.85
C TRP A 164 12.66 -13.06 -6.61
N VAL A 165 11.80 -14.04 -6.31
CA VAL A 165 10.39 -13.82 -5.97
C VAL A 165 10.29 -12.92 -4.73
N MET A 166 11.06 -13.21 -3.68
CA MET A 166 11.09 -12.40 -2.46
C MET A 166 11.49 -10.95 -2.73
N ILE A 167 12.55 -10.72 -3.51
CA ILE A 167 13.01 -9.36 -3.86
C ILE A 167 11.92 -8.62 -4.66
N THR A 168 11.29 -9.30 -5.61
CA THR A 168 10.24 -8.70 -6.44
C THR A 168 9.01 -8.31 -5.61
N LEU A 169 8.56 -9.20 -4.72
CA LEU A 169 7.43 -8.92 -3.82
C LEU A 169 7.74 -7.78 -2.85
N LYS A 170 8.98 -7.68 -2.35
CA LYS A 170 9.41 -6.55 -1.51
C LYS A 170 9.37 -5.22 -2.26
N LYS A 171 9.77 -5.21 -3.54
CA LYS A 171 9.66 -4.00 -4.38
C LYS A 171 8.21 -3.60 -4.60
N LEU A 172 7.32 -4.55 -4.89
CA LEU A 172 5.89 -4.31 -5.01
C LEU A 172 5.28 -3.76 -3.70
N ASN A 173 5.65 -4.35 -2.56
CA ASN A 173 5.20 -3.88 -1.26
C ASN A 173 5.72 -2.48 -0.92
N GLY A 174 6.97 -2.18 -1.30
CA GLY A 174 7.54 -0.84 -1.21
C GLY A 174 6.70 0.15 -2.01
N TYR A 175 6.43 -0.13 -3.29
CA TYR A 175 5.56 0.71 -4.12
C TYR A 175 4.18 0.95 -3.48
N LEU A 176 3.52 -0.10 -2.99
CA LEU A 176 2.25 0.03 -2.28
C LEU A 176 2.35 0.99 -1.09
N TYR A 177 3.38 0.82 -0.26
CA TYR A 177 3.58 1.66 0.92
C TYR A 177 3.82 3.13 0.59
N GLU A 178 4.63 3.38 -0.44
CA GLU A 178 4.91 4.74 -0.92
C GLU A 178 3.65 5.39 -1.50
N SER A 179 2.86 4.67 -2.31
CA SER A 179 1.58 5.19 -2.85
C SER A 179 0.59 5.59 -1.75
N LEU A 180 0.50 4.76 -0.70
CA LEU A 180 -0.31 5.06 0.48
C LEU A 180 0.20 6.29 1.22
N ARG A 181 1.51 6.43 1.38
CA ARG A 181 2.11 7.59 2.05
C ARG A 181 1.88 8.87 1.26
N ASP A 182 2.12 8.85 -0.05
CA ASP A 182 1.96 10.02 -0.91
C ASP A 182 0.51 10.51 -0.90
N THR A 183 -0.44 9.59 -0.92
CA THR A 183 -1.88 9.91 -0.78
C THR A 183 -2.21 10.49 0.59
N TYR A 184 -1.67 9.90 1.67
CA TYR A 184 -1.87 10.41 3.03
C TYR A 184 -1.30 11.83 3.19
N GLU A 185 -0.09 12.08 2.67
CA GLU A 185 0.55 13.40 2.69
C GLU A 185 -0.26 14.43 1.90
N HIS A 186 -0.82 14.03 0.76
CA HIS A 186 -1.69 14.89 -0.03
C HIS A 186 -2.96 15.27 0.73
N LEU A 187 -3.66 14.29 1.31
CA LEU A 187 -4.93 14.49 2.02
C LEU A 187 -4.78 15.30 3.31
N THR A 188 -3.63 15.16 3.98
CA THR A 188 -3.32 15.86 5.24
C THR A 188 -2.56 17.17 5.03
N GLY A 189 -2.23 17.51 3.79
CA GLY A 189 -1.57 18.76 3.43
C GLY A 189 -2.45 19.99 3.69
N ASP A 190 -1.81 21.13 3.98
CA ASP A 190 -2.47 22.38 4.34
C ASP A 190 -3.57 22.78 3.35
N THR A 191 -3.33 22.62 2.05
CA THR A 191 -4.31 22.93 0.99
C THR A 191 -5.56 22.06 1.09
N ALA A 192 -5.41 20.73 1.19
CA ALA A 192 -6.54 19.81 1.24
C ALA A 192 -7.34 19.97 2.54
N VAL A 193 -6.66 20.23 3.66
CA VAL A 193 -7.31 20.51 4.94
C VAL A 193 -8.07 21.84 4.89
N GLN A 194 -7.48 22.88 4.30
CA GLN A 194 -8.16 24.17 4.11
C GLN A 194 -9.42 24.01 3.25
N GLU A 195 -9.31 23.34 2.10
CA GLU A 195 -10.45 23.09 1.21
C GLU A 195 -11.59 22.37 1.94
N ALA A 196 -11.26 21.38 2.77
CA ALA A 196 -12.26 20.67 3.59
C ALA A 196 -12.88 21.57 4.66
N ILE A 197 -12.10 22.39 5.38
CA ILE A 197 -12.60 23.36 6.36
C ILE A 197 -13.58 24.36 5.70
N GLU A 198 -13.22 24.87 4.53
CA GLU A 198 -14.03 25.84 3.78
C GLU A 198 -15.30 25.20 3.24
N ALA A 199 -15.22 23.97 2.71
CA ALA A 199 -16.38 23.23 2.20
C ALA A 199 -17.40 22.87 3.30
N ASN A 200 -16.94 22.66 4.53
CA ASN A 200 -17.81 22.42 5.69
C ASN A 200 -18.27 23.71 6.38
N GLU A 201 -17.86 24.89 5.89
CA GLU A 201 -18.19 26.20 6.44
C GLU A 201 -17.88 26.35 7.95
N TYR A 202 -16.77 25.77 8.43
CA TYR A 202 -16.44 25.82 9.86
C TYR A 202 -16.05 27.20 10.36
N HIS A 203 -16.40 27.49 11.62
CA HIS A 203 -16.07 28.74 12.28
C HIS A 203 -15.07 28.57 13.44
N PHE A 204 -14.25 29.62 13.61
CA PHE A 204 -13.13 29.66 14.54
C PHE A 204 -13.16 30.92 15.40
N THR A 205 -12.55 30.85 16.58
CA THR A 205 -12.22 32.05 17.37
C THR A 205 -11.06 32.83 16.73
N THR A 206 -10.79 34.04 17.21
CA THR A 206 -9.62 34.84 16.76
C THR A 206 -8.28 34.10 16.92
N GLU A 207 -8.21 33.15 17.85
CA GLU A 207 -7.02 32.34 18.14
C GLU A 207 -6.94 31.06 17.32
N GLY A 208 -7.90 30.82 16.42
CA GLY A 208 -7.92 29.65 15.52
C GLY A 208 -8.49 28.38 16.15
N ILE A 209 -9.28 28.51 17.22
CA ILE A 209 -9.91 27.38 17.90
C ILE A 209 -11.28 27.13 17.27
N TYR A 210 -11.54 25.89 16.85
CA TYR A 210 -12.86 25.47 16.37
C TYR A 210 -13.99 25.69 17.39
N ALA A 211 -15.13 26.20 16.93
CA ALA A 211 -16.17 26.68 17.83
C ALA A 211 -17.61 26.33 17.45
N ASP A 212 -17.86 25.56 16.38
CA ASP A 212 -19.25 25.33 15.94
C ASP A 212 -20.09 24.52 16.94
N TRP A 213 -19.45 23.74 17.81
CA TRP A 213 -20.13 23.07 18.94
C TRP A 213 -20.88 24.03 19.88
N ILE A 214 -20.57 25.33 19.84
CA ILE A 214 -21.30 26.35 20.61
C ILE A 214 -22.72 26.52 20.06
N PHE A 215 -22.92 26.39 18.75
CA PHE A 215 -24.24 26.45 18.12
C PHE A 215 -25.13 25.29 18.59
N ASP A 216 -24.56 24.09 18.72
CA ASP A 216 -25.28 22.89 19.16
C ASP A 216 -25.76 22.97 20.61
N LYS A 217 -25.06 23.71 21.47
CA LYS A 217 -25.42 23.91 22.89
C LYS A 217 -26.38 25.07 23.14
N ALA A 218 -26.62 25.90 22.13
CA ALA A 218 -27.51 27.05 22.21
C ALA A 218 -28.97 26.71 21.81
N GLN A 219 -29.20 25.51 21.28
CA GLN A 219 -30.54 24.92 21.04
C GLN A 219 -30.99 24.10 22.25
#